data_AF-J4TYP0-F1
#
_entry.id   AF-J4TYP0-F1
#
_cell.length_a   1.000
_cell.length_b   1.000
_cell.length_c   1.000
_cell.angle_alpha   90.00
_cell.angle_beta   90.00
_cell.angle_gamma   90.00
#
_symmetry.space_group_name_H-M   'P 1'
#
loop_
_entity.id
_entity.type
_entity.pdbx_description
1 polymer ?
#
loop_
_entity_poly.entity_id
_entity_poly.type
_entity_poly.pdbx_seq_one_letter_code
_entity_poly.pdbx_strand_id
1 'polypeptide(L)' 'MKTKNKYMIPVYALLVRAGKWLVVDEDNEDKKPIVPELYREDVAEYLATREG' A
#
# COMPACT_ATOMS: atom_id res chain seq x y z
N MET A 1 6.39 -20.06 -0.98
CA MET A 1 6.12 -19.03 -2.00
C MET A 1 4.85 -18.30 -1.58
N LYS A 2 4.90 -17.01 -1.23
CA LYS A 2 3.68 -16.26 -0.87
C LYS A 2 2.94 -15.92 -2.16
N THR A 3 1.71 -16.39 -2.31
CA THR A 3 0.89 -16.07 -3.48
C THR A 3 0.39 -14.63 -3.39
N LYS A 4 0.60 -13.85 -4.44
CA LYS A 4 0.15 -12.47 -4.55
C LYS A 4 -1.32 -12.45 -4.99
N ASN A 5 -2.17 -11.97 -4.11
CA ASN A 5 -3.60 -11.87 -4.36
C ASN A 5 -3.92 -10.49 -4.95
N LYS A 6 -4.21 -10.42 -6.25
CA LYS A 6 -4.43 -9.14 -6.96
C LYS A 6 -5.50 -8.24 -6.32
N TYR A 7 -6.52 -8.83 -5.69
CA TYR A 7 -7.56 -8.08 -4.99
C TYR A 7 -7.05 -7.31 -3.75
N MET A 8 -5.88 -7.67 -3.20
CA MET A 8 -5.28 -6.97 -2.07
C MET A 8 -4.70 -5.61 -2.45
N ILE A 9 -4.36 -5.39 -3.73
CA ILE A 9 -3.83 -4.12 -4.23
C ILE A 9 -4.82 -2.97 -3.96
N PRO A 10 -6.10 -3.03 -4.42
CA PRO A 10 -7.11 -2.02 -4.08
C PRO A 10 -7.30 -1.82 -2.57
N VAL A 11 -7.24 -2.90 -1.78
CA VAL A 11 -7.47 -2.87 -0.34
C VAL A 11 -6.37 -2.09 0.37
N TYR A 12 -5.11 -2.41 0.08
CA TYR A 12 -3.98 -1.68 0.63
C TYR A 12 -3.95 -0.23 0.13
N ALA A 13 -4.26 0.03 -1.14
CA ALA A 13 -4.38 1.38 -1.66
C ALA A 13 -5.44 2.21 -0.91
N LEU A 14 -6.61 1.63 -0.62
CA LEU A 14 -7.65 2.28 0.18
C LEU A 14 -7.15 2.62 1.60
N LEU A 15 -6.44 1.70 2.24
CA LEU A 15 -5.91 1.90 3.58
C LEU A 15 -4.83 2.98 3.64
N VAL A 16 -3.98 3.05 2.60
CA VAL A 16 -2.97 4.11 2.43
C VAL A 16 -3.64 5.46 2.22
N ARG A 17 -4.64 5.54 1.32
CA ARG A 17 -5.43 6.77 1.10
C ARG A 17 -6.15 7.26 2.34
N ALA A 18 -6.60 6.33 3.18
CA ALA A 18 -7.23 6.66 4.46
C ALA A 18 -6.22 7.12 5.54
N GLY A 19 -4.93 7.21 5.23
CA GLY A 19 -3.87 7.59 6.16
C GLY A 19 -3.60 6.55 7.27
N LYS A 20 -4.13 5.33 7.13
CA LYS A 20 -4.01 4.27 8.14
C LYS A 20 -2.79 3.38 7.93
N TRP A 21 -2.29 3.31 6.70
CA TRP A 21 -1.16 2.49 6.29
C TRP A 21 -0.18 3.31 5.47
N LEU A 22 1.09 2.89 5.46
CA LEU A 22 2.13 3.52 4.67
C LEU A 22 2.66 2.56 3.59
N VAL A 23 3.10 3.10 2.46
CA VAL A 23 3.74 2.33 1.38
C VAL A 23 5.19 2.01 1.74
N VAL A 24 5.88 2.95 2.39
CA VAL A 24 7.28 2.86 2.85
C VAL A 24 7.38 3.38 4.29
N ASP A 25 8.46 3.04 4.99
CA ASP A 25 8.66 3.37 6.42
C ASP A 25 9.24 4.77 6.67
N GLU A 26 9.64 5.50 5.61
CA GLU A 26 10.51 6.67 5.71
C GLU A 26 9.96 7.83 6.58
N ASP A 27 8.64 7.89 6.80
CA ASP A 27 7.95 8.92 7.61
C ASP A 27 6.95 8.31 8.62
N ASN A 28 7.29 7.17 9.24
CA ASN A 28 6.38 6.43 10.10
C ASN A 28 6.39 6.84 11.59
N GLU A 29 6.20 8.13 11.88
CA GLU A 29 6.18 8.64 13.27
C GLU A 29 5.08 7.98 14.13
N ASP A 30 3.94 7.67 13.50
CA ASP A 30 2.76 7.08 14.16
C ASP A 30 2.82 5.54 14.31
N LYS A 31 3.93 4.87 13.92
CA LYS A 31 4.03 3.39 13.90
C LYS A 31 2.87 2.72 13.16
N LYS A 32 2.40 3.34 12.08
CA LYS A 32 1.38 2.80 11.18
C LYS A 32 1.89 1.51 10.53
N PRO A 33 0.99 0.56 10.27
CA PRO A 33 1.33 -0.64 9.51
C PRO A 33 1.78 -0.28 8.08
N ILE A 34 2.78 -1.02 7.59
CA ILE A 34 3.36 -0.82 6.27
C ILE A 34 2.84 -1.90 5.33
N VAL A 35 2.54 -1.52 4.10
CA VAL A 35 2.13 -2.47 3.06
C VAL A 35 3.22 -3.55 2.90
N PRO A 36 2.86 -4.85 2.87
CA PRO A 36 3.84 -5.91 2.68
C PRO A 36 4.59 -5.74 1.36
N GLU A 37 5.89 -6.04 1.36
CA GLU A 37 6.79 -5.82 0.21
C GLU A 37 6.24 -6.37 -1.11
N LEU A 38 5.61 -7.54 -1.09
CA LEU A 38 4.97 -8.19 -2.23
C LEU A 38 3.93 -7.33 -2.97
N TYR A 39 3.38 -6.31 -2.31
CA TYR A 39 2.33 -5.44 -2.82
C TYR A 39 2.75 -3.97 -2.96
N ARG A 40 3.93 -3.57 -2.46
CA ARG A 40 4.31 -2.14 -2.40
C ARG A 40 4.35 -1.49 -3.77
N GLU A 41 5.00 -2.14 -4.73
CA GLU A 41 5.15 -1.61 -6.09
C GLU A 41 3.80 -1.44 -6.80
N ASP A 42 2.94 -2.46 -6.81
CA ASP A 42 1.63 -2.32 -7.48
C ASP A 42 0.67 -1.41 -6.72
N VAL A 43 0.78 -1.31 -5.40
CA VAL A 43 -0.02 -0.35 -4.62
C VAL A 43 0.42 1.07 -4.97
N ALA A 44 1.72 1.34 -5.10
CA ALA A 44 2.23 2.63 -5.55
C ALA A 44 1.75 2.97 -6.97
N GLU A 45 1.84 2.03 -7.91
CA GLU A 45 1.34 2.20 -9.28
C GLU A 45 -0.19 2.42 -9.31
N TYR A 46 -0.94 1.65 -8.54
CA TYR A 46 -2.39 1.75 -8.45
C TYR A 46 -2.85 3.09 -7.87
N LEU A 47 -2.12 3.63 -6.90
CA LEU A 47 -2.36 4.97 -6.36
C LEU A 47 -2.09 6.03 -7.43
N ALA A 48 -0.93 5.97 -8.09
CA ALA A 48 -0.56 6.94 -9.13
C ALA A 48 -1.54 6.99 -10.31
N THR A 49 -2.09 5.85 -10.72
CA THR A 49 -3.04 5.76 -11.85
C THR A 49 -4.46 6.24 -11.55
N ARG A 50 -4.82 6.38 -10.27
CA ARG A 50 -6.19 6.72 -9.82
C ARG A 50 -6.28 8.04 -9.06
N GLU A 51 -5.18 8.78 -8.95
CA GLU A 51 -5.12 10.15 -8.40
C GLU A 51 -5.19 11.22 -9.52
N GLY A 52 -5.48 10.81 -10.77
CA GLY A 52 -5.71 11.70 -11.92
C GLY A 52 -7.17 12.06 -12.13
#